data_AF-A0A349MVD4-F1
#
_entry.id   AF-A0A349MVD4-F1
#
_cell.length_a   1.000
_cell.length_b   1.000
_cell.length_c   1.000
_cell.angle_alpha   90.00
_cell.angle_beta   90.00
_cell.angle_gamma   90.00
#
_symmetry.space_group_name_H-M   'P 1'
#
loop_
_entity.id
_entity.type
_entity.pdbx_description
1 polymer ?
#
loop_
_entity_poly.entity_id
_entity_poly.type
_entity_poly.pdbx_seq_one_letter_code
_entity_poly.pdbx_strand_id
1 'polypeptide(L)'
;MSSNFDFLQGNEDSMGYFHAADFLEQEFAMGNYASELTSARKIAENVVKFVLDQNYMDNDATFAQNLKTVKYHHLLDQQLVDLLYAIKQPGNEASHTLEQYNKHDGVAALQQVIQLMYWFAKTYCGYEGEVQPFVEPVQRSLYTTSERHMIYSLSGDNSDGNWPRYTGLEKVGETTASQDLEKDWSPNSDYLQSEAHHRINQYMKTAGVPYHLDWVELAHRKVSDTWFDDHDVHRVLLKSGFKRDAAFE
;
A
#
# COMPACT_ATOMS: atom_id res chain seq x y z
N MET A 1 3.03 -0.51 -15.52
CA MET A 1 4.09 0.50 -15.72
C MET A 1 4.77 0.71 -14.38
N SER A 2 6.09 0.84 -14.38
CA SER A 2 6.89 1.13 -13.17
C SER A 2 6.63 2.56 -12.68
N SER A 3 6.55 2.75 -11.37
CA SER A 3 6.47 4.09 -10.75
C SER A 3 7.82 4.79 -10.84
N ASN A 4 7.84 6.13 -10.92
CA ASN A 4 9.09 6.89 -10.77
C ASN A 4 9.71 6.69 -9.37
N PHE A 5 8.96 6.14 -8.41
CA PHE A 5 9.34 5.94 -7.02
C PHE A 5 9.60 4.47 -6.64
N ASP A 6 9.62 3.53 -7.60
CA ASP A 6 9.82 2.09 -7.32
C ASP A 6 11.11 1.80 -6.53
N PHE A 7 12.12 2.66 -6.64
CA PHE A 7 13.38 2.55 -5.90
C PHE A 7 13.23 2.65 -4.37
N LEU A 8 12.09 3.14 -3.87
CA LEU A 8 11.79 3.25 -2.43
C LEU A 8 11.24 1.94 -1.81
N GLN A 9 10.87 0.94 -2.61
CA GLN A 9 10.25 -0.30 -2.10
C GLN A 9 11.25 -1.24 -1.39
N GLY A 10 12.56 -1.02 -1.58
CA GLY A 10 13.60 -1.92 -1.08
C GLY A 10 14.01 -1.72 0.38
N ASN A 11 13.42 -0.76 1.10
CA ASN A 11 13.82 -0.40 2.47
C ASN A 11 12.59 0.00 3.32
N GLU A 12 12.57 -0.43 4.58
CA GLU A 12 11.44 -0.23 5.50
C GLU A 12 11.21 1.25 5.83
N ASP A 13 12.29 2.02 6.02
CA ASP A 13 12.22 3.46 6.34
C ASP A 13 11.68 4.28 5.16
N SER A 14 11.81 3.79 3.92
CA SER A 14 11.29 4.46 2.73
C SER A 14 9.89 4.01 2.32
N MET A 15 9.32 2.95 2.92
CA MET A 15 8.05 2.39 2.49
C MET A 15 6.87 3.36 2.69
N GLY A 16 6.86 4.10 3.80
CA GLY A 16 5.87 5.16 4.03
C GLY A 16 5.93 6.28 2.99
N TYR A 17 7.14 6.62 2.53
CA TYR A 17 7.35 7.60 1.47
C TYR A 17 6.97 7.05 0.09
N PHE A 18 7.20 5.77 -0.18
CA PHE A 18 6.75 5.11 -1.40
C PHE A 18 5.23 5.22 -1.56
N HIS A 19 4.46 4.86 -0.53
CA HIS A 19 3.00 4.95 -0.58
C HIS A 19 2.50 6.38 -0.80
N ALA A 20 3.12 7.37 -0.14
CA ALA A 20 2.76 8.77 -0.33
C ALA A 20 3.13 9.27 -1.74
N ALA A 21 4.26 8.84 -2.28
CA ALA A 21 4.74 9.25 -3.59
C ALA A 21 3.95 8.57 -4.73
N ASP A 22 3.55 7.30 -4.56
CA ASP A 22 2.66 6.62 -5.50
C ASP A 22 1.29 7.31 -5.55
N PHE A 23 0.73 7.71 -4.41
CA PHE A 23 -0.51 8.48 -4.37
C PHE A 23 -0.36 9.84 -5.09
N LEU A 24 0.77 10.52 -4.91
CA LEU A 24 1.10 11.75 -5.62
C LEU A 24 1.16 11.56 -7.15
N GLU A 25 1.73 10.46 -7.65
CA GLU A 25 1.69 10.13 -9.09
C GLU A 25 0.25 9.94 -9.59
N GLN A 26 -0.61 9.35 -8.78
CA GLN A 26 -2.02 9.14 -9.13
C GLN A 26 -2.77 10.48 -9.20
N GLU A 27 -2.54 11.41 -8.27
CA GLU A 27 -3.13 12.75 -8.29
C GLU A 27 -2.75 13.52 -9.57
N PHE A 28 -1.48 13.48 -9.97
CA PHE A 28 -1.02 14.03 -11.24
C PHE A 28 -1.76 13.39 -12.42
N ALA A 29 -1.82 12.06 -12.44
CA ALA A 29 -2.40 11.31 -13.54
C ALA A 29 -3.92 11.54 -13.71
N MET A 30 -4.61 11.89 -12.63
CA MET A 30 -6.02 12.30 -12.63
C MET A 30 -6.23 13.77 -13.02
N GLY A 31 -5.15 14.55 -13.19
CA GLY A 31 -5.20 15.98 -13.42
C GLY A 31 -5.56 16.80 -12.16
N ASN A 32 -5.43 16.21 -10.97
CA ASN A 32 -5.70 16.87 -9.69
C ASN A 32 -4.44 17.56 -9.13
N TYR A 33 -3.92 18.51 -9.91
CA TYR A 33 -2.64 19.16 -9.63
C TYR A 33 -2.62 19.93 -8.29
N ALA A 34 -3.74 20.54 -7.87
CA ALA A 34 -3.79 21.22 -6.57
C ALA A 34 -3.58 20.27 -5.38
N SER A 35 -4.16 19.07 -5.45
CA SER A 35 -3.99 18.06 -4.39
C SER A 35 -2.60 17.46 -4.45
N GLU A 36 -2.08 17.21 -5.67
CA GLU A 36 -0.70 16.77 -5.90
C GLU A 36 0.33 17.69 -5.21
N LEU A 37 0.20 19.01 -5.38
CA LEU A 37 1.09 19.98 -4.74
C LEU A 37 1.00 19.94 -3.21
N THR A 38 -0.19 19.67 -2.66
CA THR A 38 -0.40 19.52 -1.21
C THR A 38 0.24 18.23 -0.69
N SER A 39 0.12 17.13 -1.42
CA SER A 39 0.78 15.86 -1.13
C SER A 39 2.31 15.96 -1.22
N ALA A 40 2.84 16.66 -2.23
CA ALA A 40 4.26 16.93 -2.39
C ALA A 40 4.85 17.63 -1.15
N ARG A 41 4.13 18.65 -0.66
CA ARG A 41 4.49 19.36 0.56
C ARG A 41 4.50 18.45 1.78
N LYS A 42 3.52 17.56 1.92
CA LYS A 42 3.45 16.61 3.05
C LYS A 42 4.66 15.67 3.05
N ILE A 43 5.06 15.17 1.88
CA ILE A 43 6.28 14.35 1.74
C ILE A 43 7.50 15.15 2.20
N ALA A 44 7.68 16.36 1.67
CA ALA A 44 8.81 17.23 2.03
C ALA A 44 8.86 17.58 3.53
N GLU A 45 7.70 17.83 4.16
CA GLU A 45 7.62 18.08 5.60
C GLU A 45 8.09 16.88 6.41
N ASN A 46 7.66 15.66 6.04
CA ASN A 46 8.07 14.45 6.75
C ASN A 46 9.55 14.13 6.55
N VAL A 47 10.13 14.44 5.38
CA VAL A 47 11.59 14.34 5.20
C VAL A 47 12.33 15.29 6.14
N VAL A 48 11.85 16.53 6.29
CA VAL A 48 12.47 17.49 7.20
C VAL A 48 12.35 17.03 8.66
N LYS A 49 11.20 16.48 9.06
CA LYS A 49 11.04 15.88 10.40
C LYS A 49 12.00 14.72 10.62
N PHE A 50 12.13 13.83 9.63
CA PHE A 50 13.08 12.72 9.68
C PHE A 50 14.53 13.21 9.84
N VAL A 51 14.96 14.22 9.08
CA VAL A 51 16.31 14.79 9.22
C VAL A 51 16.55 15.35 10.61
N LEU A 52 15.58 16.07 11.19
CA LEU A 52 15.70 16.60 12.55
C LEU A 52 15.79 15.47 13.58
N ASP A 53 14.96 14.44 13.44
CA ASP A 53 14.95 13.27 14.31
C ASP A 53 16.30 12.51 14.28
N GLN A 54 16.85 12.26 13.09
CA GLN A 54 18.17 11.66 12.93
C GLN A 54 19.31 12.49 13.53
N ASN A 55 19.09 13.80 13.75
CA ASN A 55 20.03 14.71 14.39
C ASN A 55 19.65 15.02 15.86
N TYR A 56 18.73 14.26 16.45
CA TYR A 56 18.26 14.40 17.83
C TYR A 56 17.71 15.80 18.15
N MET A 57 17.05 16.42 17.16
CA MET A 57 16.42 17.73 17.29
C MET A 57 14.89 17.62 17.33
N ASP A 58 14.27 18.56 18.04
CA ASP A 58 12.81 18.67 18.10
C ASP A 58 12.21 18.93 16.71
N ASN A 59 11.08 18.28 16.41
CA ASN A 59 10.38 18.34 15.13
C ASN A 59 8.86 18.58 15.27
N ASP A 60 8.37 18.87 16.47
CA ASP A 60 6.95 19.13 16.75
C ASP A 60 6.43 20.46 16.19
N ALA A 61 7.32 21.31 15.68
CA ALA A 61 6.96 22.60 15.12
C ALA A 61 6.44 22.51 13.67
N THR A 62 5.96 23.65 13.13
CA THR A 62 5.45 23.71 11.75
C THR A 62 6.55 23.42 10.72
N PHE A 63 6.18 22.93 9.53
CA PHE A 63 7.13 22.73 8.42
C PHE A 63 8.05 23.94 8.19
N ALA A 64 7.50 25.16 8.24
CA ALA A 64 8.26 26.38 8.06
C ALA A 64 9.31 26.64 9.16
N GLN A 65 8.99 26.27 10.41
CA GLN A 65 9.91 26.39 11.54
C GLN A 65 10.98 25.31 11.47
N ASN A 66 10.59 24.05 11.26
CA ASN A 66 11.52 22.93 11.13
C ASN A 66 12.51 23.14 9.98
N LEU A 67 12.06 23.63 8.82
CA LEU A 67 12.95 23.93 7.70
C LEU A 67 13.94 25.06 8.01
N LYS A 68 13.53 26.06 8.81
CA LYS A 68 14.46 27.09 9.31
C LYS A 68 15.51 26.48 10.25
N THR A 69 15.11 25.56 11.13
CA THR A 69 16.02 24.84 12.03
C THR A 69 17.06 24.05 11.24
N VAL A 70 16.61 23.24 10.25
CA VAL A 70 17.49 22.50 9.33
C VAL A 70 18.50 23.42 8.65
N LYS A 71 18.05 24.57 8.13
CA LYS A 71 18.92 25.56 7.48
C LYS A 71 19.92 26.19 8.46
N TYR A 72 19.46 26.57 9.66
CA TYR A 72 20.28 27.22 10.67
C TYR A 72 21.41 26.32 11.18
N HIS A 73 21.12 25.03 11.38
CA HIS A 73 22.09 24.03 11.81
C HIS A 73 22.90 23.41 10.67
N HIS A 74 22.69 23.83 9.42
CA HIS A 74 23.38 23.31 8.23
C HIS A 74 23.27 21.79 8.09
N LEU A 75 22.11 21.22 8.42
CA LEU A 75 21.89 19.76 8.34
C LEU A 75 21.74 19.26 6.90
N LEU A 76 21.41 20.16 5.98
CA LEU A 76 21.30 19.91 4.54
C LEU A 76 22.12 20.94 3.78
N ASP A 77 22.56 20.56 2.57
CA ASP A 77 23.19 21.52 1.67
C ASP A 77 22.18 22.56 1.16
N GLN A 78 22.71 23.64 0.57
CA GLN A 78 21.90 24.75 0.10
C GLN A 78 20.94 24.34 -1.04
N GLN A 79 21.33 23.38 -1.90
CA GLN A 79 20.51 22.94 -3.01
C GLN A 79 19.26 22.20 -2.52
N LEU A 80 19.40 21.33 -1.52
CA LEU A 80 18.29 20.62 -0.89
C LEU A 80 17.39 21.55 -0.09
N VAL A 81 17.96 22.53 0.61
CA VAL A 81 17.16 23.55 1.30
C VAL A 81 16.31 24.34 0.30
N ASP A 82 16.89 24.76 -0.83
CA ASP A 82 16.17 25.49 -1.87
C ASP A 82 15.09 24.60 -2.54
N LEU A 83 15.38 23.32 -2.77
CA LEU A 83 14.40 22.34 -3.25
C LEU A 83 13.20 22.21 -2.28
N LEU A 84 13.45 22.11 -0.98
CA LEU A 84 12.40 22.02 0.04
C LEU A 84 11.55 23.29 0.09
N TYR A 85 12.14 24.47 -0.07
CA TYR A 85 11.36 25.71 -0.21
C TYR A 85 10.54 25.75 -1.50
N ALA A 86 11.10 25.27 -2.61
CA ALA A 86 10.41 25.21 -3.90
C ALA A 86 9.18 24.28 -3.86
N ILE A 87 9.24 23.17 -3.13
CA ILE A 87 8.08 22.28 -2.90
C ILE A 87 7.08 22.93 -1.92
N LYS A 88 7.59 23.55 -0.86
CA LYS A 88 6.75 24.10 0.23
C LYS A 88 5.80 25.21 -0.23
N GLN A 89 6.28 26.18 -1.03
CA GLN A 89 5.49 27.38 -1.34
C GLN A 89 4.24 27.07 -2.17
N PRO A 90 4.35 26.37 -3.32
CA PRO A 90 3.18 26.04 -4.13
C PRO A 90 2.20 25.14 -3.39
N GLY A 91 2.69 24.16 -2.60
CA GLY A 91 1.81 23.32 -1.78
C GLY A 91 1.09 24.08 -0.67
N ASN A 92 1.66 25.19 -0.16
CA ASN A 92 0.94 26.07 0.77
C ASN A 92 -0.21 26.80 0.09
N GLU A 93 0.06 27.34 -1.10
CA GLU A 93 -0.89 28.13 -1.88
C GLU A 93 -2.01 27.25 -2.40
N ALA A 94 -1.71 26.03 -2.83
CA ALA A 94 -2.69 25.06 -3.32
C ALA A 94 -3.72 24.66 -2.24
N SER A 95 -3.30 24.62 -0.97
CA SER A 95 -4.21 24.35 0.15
C SER A 95 -5.13 25.54 0.51
N HIS A 96 -4.87 26.74 -0.03
CA HIS A 96 -5.55 27.98 0.41
C HIS A 96 -6.15 28.82 -0.74
N THR A 97 -5.91 28.44 -1.99
CA THR A 97 -6.40 29.17 -3.17
C THR A 97 -7.36 28.32 -4.00
N LEU A 98 -8.20 28.99 -4.80
CA LEU A 98 -9.02 28.37 -5.86
C LEU A 98 -8.32 28.44 -7.22
N GLU A 99 -7.02 28.75 -7.25
CA GLU A 99 -6.26 28.91 -8.48
C GLU A 99 -6.11 27.56 -9.21
N GLN A 100 -6.15 27.62 -10.54
CA GLN A 100 -6.01 26.44 -11.37
C GLN A 100 -4.53 26.16 -11.62
N TYR A 101 -4.00 25.14 -10.96
CA TYR A 101 -2.73 24.52 -11.31
C TYR A 101 -2.89 23.72 -12.59
N ASN A 102 -1.85 23.69 -13.41
CA ASN A 102 -1.85 22.99 -14.69
C ASN A 102 -0.81 21.85 -14.71
N LYS A 103 -0.79 21.11 -15.82
CA LYS A 103 0.12 19.96 -16.00
C LYS A 103 1.60 20.31 -15.83
N HIS A 104 2.02 21.51 -16.26
CA HIS A 104 3.41 21.94 -16.09
C HIS A 104 3.78 22.09 -14.62
N ASP A 105 2.86 22.61 -13.80
CA ASP A 105 3.07 22.73 -12.35
C ASP A 105 3.18 21.35 -11.68
N GLY A 106 2.32 20.41 -12.09
CA GLY A 106 2.40 19.01 -11.62
C GLY A 106 3.71 18.32 -12.01
N VAL A 107 4.14 18.42 -13.27
CA VAL A 107 5.44 17.85 -13.70
C VAL A 107 6.58 18.41 -12.88
N ALA A 108 6.57 19.73 -12.61
CA ALA A 108 7.58 20.35 -11.76
C ALA A 108 7.55 19.81 -10.32
N ALA A 109 6.36 19.65 -9.73
CA ALA A 109 6.20 19.09 -8.39
C ALA A 109 6.72 17.63 -8.31
N LEU A 110 6.33 16.77 -9.25
CA LEU A 110 6.83 15.40 -9.35
C LEU A 110 8.35 15.33 -9.44
N GLN A 111 8.96 16.11 -10.35
CA GLN A 111 10.41 16.12 -10.52
C GLN A 111 11.14 16.56 -9.25
N GLN A 112 10.61 17.55 -8.54
CA GLN A 112 11.17 18.00 -7.27
C GLN A 112 11.07 16.92 -6.18
N VAL A 113 9.94 16.23 -6.07
CA VAL A 113 9.75 15.12 -5.12
C VAL A 113 10.66 13.95 -5.48
N ILE A 114 10.78 13.59 -6.76
CA ILE A 114 11.71 12.56 -7.26
C ILE A 114 13.13 12.90 -6.82
N GLN A 115 13.61 14.12 -7.07
CA GLN A 115 14.95 14.55 -6.67
C GLN A 115 15.16 14.43 -5.16
N LEU A 116 14.18 14.87 -4.37
CA LEU A 116 14.24 14.78 -2.90
C LEU A 116 14.28 13.32 -2.42
N MET A 117 13.47 12.44 -3.02
CA MET A 117 13.40 11.02 -2.64
C MET A 117 14.65 10.25 -3.04
N TYR A 118 15.27 10.56 -4.18
CA TYR A 118 16.57 9.97 -4.55
C TYR A 118 17.66 10.37 -3.56
N TRP A 119 17.71 11.64 -3.15
CA TRP A 119 18.64 12.07 -2.11
C TRP A 119 18.37 11.34 -0.79
N PHE A 120 17.10 11.24 -0.38
CA PHE A 120 16.71 10.54 0.85
C PHE A 120 17.15 9.07 0.82
N ALA A 121 16.82 8.34 -0.25
CA ALA A 121 17.16 6.93 -0.40
C ALA A 121 18.67 6.68 -0.41
N LYS A 122 19.44 7.56 -1.06
CA LYS A 122 20.91 7.49 -1.05
C LYS A 122 21.50 7.73 0.33
N THR A 123 20.94 8.69 1.05
CA THR A 123 21.50 9.15 2.34
C THR A 123 21.15 8.20 3.48
N TYR A 124 19.91 7.69 3.51
CA TYR A 124 19.38 6.97 4.68
C TYR A 124 19.05 5.51 4.39
N CYS A 125 18.79 5.13 3.14
CA CYS A 125 18.32 3.77 2.81
C CYS A 125 19.39 2.90 2.13
N GLY A 126 20.61 3.41 1.94
CA GLY A 126 21.70 2.69 1.28
C GLY A 126 21.45 2.42 -0.21
N TYR A 127 20.61 3.23 -0.87
CA TYR A 127 20.36 3.09 -2.31
C TYR A 127 21.56 3.61 -3.12
N GLU A 128 22.10 2.79 -4.01
CA GLU A 128 23.26 3.16 -4.85
C GLU A 128 22.91 3.47 -6.31
N GLY A 129 21.64 3.33 -6.70
CA GLY A 129 21.23 3.52 -8.10
C GLY A 129 21.26 4.98 -8.57
N GLU A 130 21.17 5.15 -9.88
CA GLU A 130 21.09 6.46 -10.53
C GLU A 130 19.64 6.95 -10.65
N VAL A 131 19.50 8.27 -10.85
CA VAL A 131 18.22 8.91 -11.11
C VAL A 131 17.71 8.44 -12.46
N GLN A 132 16.59 7.72 -12.46
CA GLN A 132 15.96 7.27 -13.69
C GLN A 132 15.33 8.45 -14.46
N PRO A 133 15.26 8.38 -15.79
CA PRO A 133 14.53 9.36 -16.60
C PRO A 133 13.08 9.47 -16.13
N PHE A 134 12.57 10.71 -16.06
CA PHE A 134 11.17 10.95 -15.72
C PHE A 134 10.24 10.24 -16.71
N VAL A 135 9.36 9.41 -16.18
CA VAL A 135 8.27 8.78 -16.91
C VAL A 135 6.99 9.49 -16.52
N GLU A 136 6.32 10.12 -17.48
CA GLU A 136 5.06 10.80 -17.19
C GLU A 136 4.04 9.80 -16.62
N PRO A 137 3.50 10.04 -15.39
CA PRO A 137 2.49 9.16 -14.84
C PRO A 137 1.24 9.17 -15.71
N VAL A 138 0.89 8.02 -16.26
CA VAL A 138 -0.40 7.82 -16.93
C VAL A 138 -1.44 7.44 -15.90
N GLN A 139 -2.70 7.77 -16.17
CA GLN A 139 -3.81 7.37 -15.32
C GLN A 139 -3.83 5.84 -15.23
N ARG A 140 -3.28 5.33 -14.14
CA ARG A 140 -3.53 3.96 -13.70
C ARG A 140 -5.01 3.94 -13.36
N SER A 141 -5.72 2.93 -13.84
CA SER A 141 -7.15 2.79 -13.60
C SER A 141 -7.46 3.09 -12.12
N LEU A 142 -8.50 3.89 -11.84
CA LEU A 142 -8.89 4.39 -10.50
C LEU A 142 -9.12 3.31 -9.45
N TYR A 143 -8.96 2.04 -9.82
CA TYR A 143 -8.65 0.98 -8.88
C TYR A 143 -7.26 1.26 -8.32
N THR A 144 -7.25 2.06 -7.26
CA THR A 144 -6.34 1.80 -6.15
C THR A 144 -6.20 0.29 -6.00
N THR A 145 -5.01 -0.18 -5.68
CA THR A 145 -4.73 -1.55 -5.22
C THR A 145 -5.54 -1.84 -3.95
N SER A 146 -6.86 -1.90 -4.12
CA SER A 146 -7.81 -2.48 -3.20
C SER A 146 -7.63 -3.96 -3.40
N GLU A 147 -6.62 -4.49 -2.74
CA GLU A 147 -6.57 -5.91 -2.39
C GLU A 147 -7.98 -6.33 -2.01
N ARG A 148 -8.59 -7.18 -2.84
CA ARG A 148 -9.97 -7.59 -2.59
C ARG A 148 -9.92 -8.77 -1.65
N HIS A 149 -10.50 -8.58 -0.47
CA HIS A 149 -10.66 -9.66 0.51
C HIS A 149 -11.57 -10.73 -0.08
N MET A 150 -11.13 -11.97 0.06
CA MET A 150 -11.86 -13.16 -0.37
C MET A 150 -11.83 -14.18 0.76
N ILE A 151 -12.96 -14.85 0.95
CA ILE A 151 -13.13 -15.93 1.90
C ILE A 151 -13.13 -17.25 1.14
N TYR A 152 -12.46 -18.24 1.69
CA TYR A 152 -12.48 -19.61 1.19
C TYR A 152 -12.85 -20.60 2.29
N SER A 153 -13.42 -21.73 1.91
CA SER A 153 -13.63 -22.89 2.76
C SER A 153 -12.91 -24.11 2.18
N LEU A 154 -12.33 -24.92 3.04
CA LEU A 154 -11.64 -26.15 2.66
C LEU A 154 -11.89 -27.27 3.67
N SER A 155 -11.80 -28.50 3.17
CA SER A 155 -11.90 -29.73 3.93
C SER A 155 -10.59 -30.52 3.83
N GLY A 156 -10.28 -31.30 4.87
CA GLY A 156 -9.11 -32.18 4.86
C GLY A 156 -9.35 -33.39 3.95
N ASP A 157 -8.39 -33.71 3.08
CA ASP A 157 -8.44 -34.94 2.28
C ASP A 157 -7.90 -36.12 3.11
N ASN A 158 -8.71 -37.16 3.27
CA ASN A 158 -8.32 -38.38 3.96
C ASN A 158 -8.55 -39.62 3.07
N SER A 159 -8.54 -39.45 1.76
CA SER A 159 -8.72 -40.54 0.79
C SER A 159 -7.62 -41.63 0.90
N ASP A 160 -6.41 -41.26 1.33
CA ASP A 160 -5.29 -42.17 1.57
C ASP A 160 -5.29 -42.82 2.97
N GLY A 161 -6.21 -42.40 3.85
CA GLY A 161 -6.36 -42.89 5.22
C GLY A 161 -5.34 -42.34 6.22
N ASN A 162 -4.43 -41.44 5.82
CA ASN A 162 -3.35 -40.92 6.68
C ASN A 162 -3.76 -39.72 7.54
N TRP A 163 -4.95 -39.16 7.31
CA TRP A 163 -5.44 -37.91 7.90
C TRP A 163 -6.80 -38.05 8.62
N PRO A 164 -7.03 -39.08 9.45
CA PRO A 164 -8.33 -39.34 10.09
C PRO A 164 -8.78 -38.22 11.03
N ARG A 165 -7.84 -37.45 11.59
CA ARG A 165 -8.12 -36.34 12.51
C ARG A 165 -8.94 -35.20 11.89
N TYR A 166 -8.79 -35.01 10.58
CA TYR A 166 -9.41 -33.93 9.82
C TYR A 166 -10.74 -34.37 9.17
N THR A 167 -11.14 -35.63 9.34
CA THR A 167 -12.38 -36.14 8.76
C THR A 167 -13.59 -35.42 9.36
N GLY A 168 -14.38 -34.78 8.49
CA GLY A 168 -15.55 -34.00 8.89
C GLY A 168 -15.25 -32.62 9.47
N LEU A 169 -13.99 -32.16 9.43
CA LEU A 169 -13.61 -30.79 9.77
C LEU A 169 -13.53 -29.92 8.52
N GLU A 170 -14.06 -28.70 8.64
CA GLU A 170 -13.94 -27.66 7.64
C GLU A 170 -13.20 -26.46 8.23
N LYS A 171 -12.35 -25.84 7.43
CA LYS A 171 -11.67 -24.61 7.74
C LYS A 171 -12.18 -23.49 6.84
N VAL A 172 -12.57 -22.39 7.45
CA VAL A 172 -12.76 -21.10 6.77
C VAL A 172 -11.47 -20.29 6.91
N GLY A 173 -11.10 -19.58 5.86
CA GLY A 173 -9.96 -18.68 5.88
C GLY A 173 -10.13 -17.51 4.94
N GLU A 174 -9.28 -16.51 5.15
CA GLU A 174 -9.26 -15.28 4.37
C GLU A 174 -7.93 -15.14 3.61
N THR A 175 -8.00 -14.53 2.44
CA THR A 175 -6.84 -14.02 1.71
C THR A 175 -7.22 -12.78 0.93
N THR A 176 -6.22 -12.09 0.38
CA THR A 176 -6.39 -11.03 -0.59
C THR A 176 -6.02 -11.52 -1.98
N ALA A 177 -6.77 -11.09 -2.99
CA ALA A 177 -6.48 -11.33 -4.40
C ALA A 177 -5.94 -10.05 -5.04
N SER A 178 -4.85 -10.17 -5.81
CA SER A 178 -4.27 -9.07 -6.57
C SER A 178 -5.21 -8.64 -7.70
N GLN A 179 -5.65 -7.40 -7.72
CA GLN A 179 -6.73 -7.01 -8.62
C GLN A 179 -6.29 -6.98 -10.11
N ASP A 180 -6.71 -7.99 -10.89
CA ASP A 180 -6.67 -8.01 -12.35
C ASP A 180 -8.09 -7.87 -12.92
N LEU A 181 -8.34 -6.77 -13.64
CA LEU A 181 -9.67 -6.40 -14.16
C LEU A 181 -10.18 -7.32 -15.28
N GLU A 182 -9.28 -8.06 -15.93
CA GLU A 182 -9.64 -9.00 -16.98
C GLU A 182 -10.04 -10.37 -16.42
N LYS A 183 -9.79 -10.61 -15.12
CA LYS A 183 -10.12 -11.87 -14.46
C LYS A 183 -11.59 -11.96 -14.10
N ASP A 184 -12.08 -13.19 -14.07
CA ASP A 184 -13.41 -13.49 -13.59
C ASP A 184 -13.44 -13.41 -12.05
N TRP A 185 -14.21 -12.47 -11.52
CA TRP A 185 -14.42 -12.25 -10.09
C TRP A 185 -15.72 -12.87 -9.57
N SER A 186 -16.39 -13.67 -10.39
CA SER A 186 -17.58 -14.41 -9.98
C SER A 186 -17.24 -15.40 -8.85
N PRO A 187 -18.19 -15.71 -7.95
CA PRO A 187 -17.99 -16.70 -6.91
C PRO A 187 -17.49 -18.02 -7.50
N ASN A 188 -16.45 -18.58 -6.90
CA ASN A 188 -15.81 -19.83 -7.26
C ASN A 188 -15.16 -19.85 -8.67
N SER A 189 -14.80 -18.70 -9.24
CA SER A 189 -14.07 -18.65 -10.51
C SER A 189 -12.68 -19.31 -10.42
N ASP A 190 -12.13 -19.75 -11.55
CA ASP A 190 -10.79 -20.35 -11.63
C ASP A 190 -9.72 -19.41 -11.06
N TYR A 191 -9.89 -18.10 -11.27
CA TYR A 191 -8.99 -17.09 -10.74
C TYR A 191 -9.01 -17.06 -9.21
N LEU A 192 -10.21 -16.95 -8.60
CA LEU A 192 -10.34 -16.96 -7.14
C LEU A 192 -9.85 -18.28 -6.53
N GLN A 193 -10.10 -19.41 -7.19
CA GLN A 193 -9.58 -20.71 -6.76
C GLN A 193 -8.04 -20.71 -6.76
N SER A 194 -7.40 -20.15 -7.79
CA SER A 194 -5.94 -20.09 -7.87
C SER A 194 -5.30 -19.26 -6.75
N GLU A 195 -5.90 -18.13 -6.39
CA GLU A 195 -5.44 -17.28 -5.27
C GLU A 195 -5.63 -17.98 -3.92
N ALA A 196 -6.78 -18.64 -3.72
CA ALA A 196 -7.01 -19.45 -2.52
C ALA A 196 -6.00 -20.59 -2.42
N HIS A 197 -5.74 -21.33 -3.50
CA HIS A 197 -4.72 -22.39 -3.51
C HIS A 197 -3.33 -21.84 -3.17
N HIS A 198 -2.96 -20.68 -3.71
CA HIS A 198 -1.68 -20.05 -3.38
C HIS A 198 -1.55 -19.79 -1.88
N ARG A 199 -2.59 -19.21 -1.26
CA ARG A 199 -2.64 -19.00 0.20
C ARG A 199 -2.62 -20.30 0.98
N ILE A 200 -3.45 -21.28 0.62
CA ILE A 200 -3.56 -22.56 1.34
C ILE A 200 -2.23 -23.31 1.31
N ASN A 201 -1.55 -23.30 0.16
CA ASN A 201 -0.26 -23.95 0.00
C ASN A 201 0.83 -23.35 0.90
N GLN A 202 0.73 -22.08 1.33
CA GLN A 202 1.71 -21.49 2.25
C GLN A 202 1.75 -22.21 3.61
N TYR A 203 0.63 -22.76 4.08
CA TYR A 203 0.57 -23.45 5.37
C TYR A 203 0.36 -24.97 5.25
N MET A 204 -0.38 -25.47 4.26
CA MET A 204 -0.63 -26.91 4.11
C MET A 204 0.55 -27.66 3.48
N LYS A 205 1.27 -27.05 2.52
CA LYS A 205 2.39 -27.70 1.82
C LYS A 205 3.55 -28.01 2.77
N THR A 206 3.80 -27.13 3.73
CA THR A 206 4.82 -27.33 4.77
C THR A 206 4.45 -28.47 5.72
N ALA A 207 3.16 -28.67 5.99
CA ALA A 207 2.65 -29.74 6.85
C ALA A 207 2.41 -31.07 6.11
N GLY A 208 2.46 -31.07 4.77
CA GLY A 208 2.18 -32.25 3.94
C GLY A 208 0.72 -32.70 3.98
N VAL A 209 -0.20 -31.87 4.48
CA VAL A 209 -1.62 -32.22 4.67
C VAL A 209 -2.37 -31.97 3.35
N PRO A 210 -2.96 -32.99 2.72
CA PRO A 210 -3.77 -32.82 1.52
C PRO A 210 -5.13 -32.20 1.88
N TYR A 211 -5.68 -31.43 0.96
CA TYR A 211 -6.92 -30.66 1.17
C TYR A 211 -7.75 -30.59 -0.10
N HIS A 212 -9.05 -30.35 0.09
CA HIS A 212 -9.99 -29.99 -0.96
C HIS A 212 -10.47 -28.56 -0.73
N LEU A 213 -10.37 -27.70 -1.74
CA LEU A 213 -10.97 -26.36 -1.72
C LEU A 213 -12.45 -26.50 -2.08
N ASP A 214 -13.34 -26.16 -1.15
CA ASP A 214 -14.79 -26.39 -1.31
C ASP A 214 -15.48 -25.18 -1.93
N TRP A 215 -15.11 -23.96 -1.52
CA TRP A 215 -15.70 -22.72 -2.02
C TRP A 215 -14.73 -21.54 -1.87
N VAL A 216 -14.89 -20.55 -2.74
CA VAL A 216 -14.19 -19.27 -2.63
C VAL A 216 -15.00 -18.12 -3.22
N GLU A 217 -15.05 -16.99 -2.53
CA GLU A 217 -15.73 -15.80 -3.03
C GLU A 217 -15.18 -14.50 -2.44
N LEU A 218 -15.54 -13.38 -3.05
CA LEU A 218 -15.25 -12.05 -2.52
C LEU A 218 -15.99 -11.85 -1.18
N ALA A 219 -15.29 -11.25 -0.22
CA ALA A 219 -15.81 -10.96 1.11
C ALA A 219 -16.71 -9.70 1.12
N HIS A 220 -17.65 -9.62 0.18
CA HIS A 220 -18.51 -8.45 -0.06
C HIS A 220 -19.99 -8.77 0.12
N ARG A 221 -20.65 -7.99 0.98
CA ARG A 221 -22.10 -8.07 1.21
C ARG A 221 -22.81 -7.23 0.15
N LYS A 222 -23.38 -7.90 -0.86
CA LYS A 222 -24.09 -7.26 -1.99
C LYS A 222 -25.23 -6.32 -1.58
N VAL A 223 -25.90 -6.58 -0.45
CA VAL A 223 -27.08 -5.82 -0.02
C VAL A 223 -26.70 -4.52 0.71
N SER A 224 -25.71 -4.58 1.59
CA SER A 224 -25.28 -3.43 2.40
C SER A 224 -24.08 -2.69 1.81
N ASP A 225 -23.50 -3.22 0.73
CA ASP A 225 -22.28 -2.73 0.10
C ASP A 225 -21.10 -2.61 1.09
N THR A 226 -20.97 -3.60 1.97
CA THR A 226 -19.93 -3.64 3.01
C THR A 226 -19.08 -4.90 2.90
N TRP A 227 -17.82 -4.81 3.29
CA TRP A 227 -16.93 -5.97 3.38
C TRP A 227 -17.15 -6.75 4.69
N PHE A 228 -16.73 -8.01 4.70
CA PHE A 228 -16.69 -8.87 5.89
C PHE A 228 -15.38 -9.67 5.92
N ASP A 229 -15.07 -10.24 7.08
CA ASP A 229 -13.87 -11.05 7.30
C ASP A 229 -14.23 -12.49 7.70
N ASP A 230 -13.23 -13.35 7.86
CA ASP A 230 -13.43 -14.72 8.34
C ASP A 230 -14.05 -14.78 9.75
N HIS A 231 -13.77 -13.80 10.60
CA HIS A 231 -14.33 -13.69 11.95
C HIS A 231 -15.85 -13.53 11.92
N ASP A 232 -16.37 -12.73 10.98
CA ASP A 232 -17.80 -12.57 10.76
C ASP A 232 -18.46 -13.87 10.26
N VAL A 233 -17.80 -14.62 9.38
CA VAL A 233 -18.28 -15.95 8.95
C VAL A 233 -18.31 -16.92 10.14
N HIS A 234 -17.25 -16.97 10.93
CA HIS A 234 -17.20 -17.78 12.14
C HIS A 234 -18.31 -17.42 13.13
N ARG A 235 -18.61 -16.13 13.30
CA ARG A 235 -19.69 -15.65 14.17
C ARG A 235 -21.05 -16.15 13.70
N VAL A 236 -21.30 -16.20 12.39
CA VAL A 236 -22.52 -16.75 11.81
C VAL A 236 -22.59 -18.26 12.03
N LEU A 237 -21.52 -19.01 11.75
CA LEU A 237 -21.48 -20.46 11.93
C LEU A 237 -21.75 -20.86 13.39
N LEU A 238 -21.13 -20.16 14.35
CA LEU A 238 -21.38 -20.38 15.78
C LEU A 238 -22.84 -20.11 16.16
N LYS A 239 -23.44 -19.03 15.65
CA LYS A 239 -24.86 -18.71 15.87
C LYS A 239 -25.80 -19.72 15.22
N SER A 240 -25.38 -20.37 14.14
CA SER A 240 -26.11 -21.43 13.45
C SER A 240 -25.97 -22.80 14.12
N GLY A 241 -25.23 -22.91 15.22
CA GLY A 241 -25.10 -24.15 16.01
C GLY A 241 -23.91 -25.03 15.64
N PHE A 242 -23.03 -24.59 14.74
CA PHE A 242 -21.76 -25.26 14.50
C PHE A 242 -20.81 -25.00 15.68
N LYS A 243 -19.96 -25.99 15.98
CA LYS A 243 -19.00 -25.93 17.09
C LYS A 243 -17.59 -25.91 16.54
N ARG A 244 -16.72 -25.17 17.22
CA ARG A 244 -15.28 -25.30 17.02
C ARG A 244 -14.81 -26.63 17.57
N ASP A 245 -13.83 -27.21 16.90
CA ASP A 245 -13.15 -28.37 17.43
C ASP A 245 -12.22 -27.94 18.57
N ALA A 246 -12.37 -28.57 19.73
CA ALA A 246 -11.67 -28.20 20.97
C ALA A 246 -10.14 -28.30 20.90
N ALA A 247 -9.57 -28.96 19.89
CA ALA A 247 -8.12 -29.02 19.72
C ALA A 247 -7.55 -27.82 18.93
N PHE A 248 -8.41 -26.98 18.36
CA PHE A 248 -8.03 -25.81 17.55
C PHE A 248 -8.60 -24.49 18.13
N GLU A 249 -9.12 -24.52 19.37
CA GLU A 249 -9.41 -23.34 20.20
C GLU A 249 -8.16 -22.88 20.96
#